data_AF-A0AAJ2ANJ4-F1
#
_entry.id   AF-A0AAJ2ANJ4-F1
#
_cell.length_a   1.000
_cell.length_b   1.000
_cell.length_c   1.000
_cell.angle_alpha   90.00
_cell.angle_beta   90.00
_cell.angle_gamma   90.00
#
_symmetry.space_group_name_H-M   'P 1'
#
loop_
_entity.id
_entity.type
_entity.pdbx_description
1 polymer ?
#
loop_
_entity_poly.entity_id
_entity_poly.type
_entity_poly.pdbx_seq_one_letter_code
_entity_poly.pdbx_strand_id
1 'polypeptide(L)'
;MTRLATTVDKMMASIDKLTDILQPAARQALSPIERSCERIDLHLDGACFMSLNRTHKRTFAHAGRKLSEHLETYVGVISQFDMTTGACRVTLEGGSARLPAIVVDPAFNRPKNRYVEAMASRHSICFLAKADLDDEGHPLRLYISDTSAQERRFTVV
;
A
#
# COMPACT_ATOMS: atom_id res chain seq x y z
N MET A 1 -8.74 -36.76 -23.51
CA MET A 1 -9.38 -35.44 -23.26
C MET A 1 -8.46 -34.45 -22.50
N THR A 2 -7.16 -34.71 -22.35
CA THR A 2 -6.24 -33.94 -21.46
C THR A 2 -5.45 -32.81 -22.15
N ARG A 3 -5.38 -32.78 -23.49
CA ARG A 3 -4.62 -31.77 -24.26
C ARG A 3 -5.28 -30.39 -24.38
N LEU A 4 -6.62 -30.33 -24.34
CA LEU A 4 -7.36 -29.07 -24.42
C LEU A 4 -7.27 -28.29 -23.10
N ALA A 5 -7.41 -28.97 -21.96
CA ALA A 5 -7.25 -28.37 -20.63
C ALA A 5 -5.87 -27.69 -20.47
N THR A 6 -4.80 -28.42 -20.79
CA THR A 6 -3.43 -27.89 -20.70
C THR A 6 -3.13 -26.72 -21.65
N THR A 7 -3.90 -26.54 -22.71
CA THR A 7 -3.75 -25.39 -23.63
C THR A 7 -4.47 -24.16 -23.08
N VAL A 8 -5.66 -24.33 -22.50
CA VAL A 8 -6.40 -23.26 -21.84
C VAL A 8 -5.63 -22.75 -20.61
N ASP A 9 -5.05 -23.65 -19.80
CA ASP A 9 -4.25 -23.27 -18.63
C ASP A 9 -3.05 -22.40 -19.01
N LYS A 10 -2.37 -22.73 -20.12
CA LYS A 10 -1.25 -21.92 -20.64
C LYS A 10 -1.71 -20.57 -21.17
N MET A 11 -2.90 -20.49 -21.78
CA MET A 11 -3.47 -19.22 -22.22
C MET A 11 -3.82 -18.32 -21.02
N MET A 12 -4.46 -18.88 -19.99
CA MET A 12 -4.78 -18.14 -18.76
C MET A 12 -3.52 -17.63 -18.07
N ALA A 13 -2.51 -18.48 -17.88
CA ALA A 13 -1.24 -18.07 -17.29
C ALA A 13 -0.51 -16.98 -18.10
N SER A 14 -0.69 -16.96 -19.43
CA SER A 14 -0.15 -15.91 -20.29
C SER A 14 -0.90 -14.59 -20.13
N ILE A 15 -2.22 -14.63 -19.95
CA ILE A 15 -3.05 -13.45 -19.68
C ILE A 15 -2.69 -12.84 -18.33
N ASP A 16 -2.52 -13.66 -17.29
CA ASP A 16 -2.10 -13.20 -15.96
C ASP A 16 -0.75 -12.47 -16.07
N LYS A 17 0.21 -13.09 -16.74
CA LYS A 17 1.53 -12.49 -16.96
C LYS A 17 1.48 -11.17 -17.74
N LEU A 18 0.64 -11.08 -18.76
CA LEU A 18 0.47 -9.83 -19.53
C LEU A 18 -0.20 -8.75 -18.67
N THR A 19 -1.14 -9.14 -17.82
CA THR A 19 -1.82 -8.23 -16.88
C THR A 19 -0.81 -7.61 -15.91
N ASP A 20 0.08 -8.44 -15.34
CA ASP A 20 1.12 -7.98 -14.40
C ASP A 20 2.09 -6.98 -15.07
N ILE A 21 2.50 -7.24 -16.31
CA ILE A 21 3.43 -6.38 -17.06
C ILE A 21 2.77 -5.04 -17.43
N LEU A 22 1.48 -5.04 -17.77
CA LEU A 22 0.78 -3.83 -18.23
C LEU A 22 0.28 -2.94 -17.09
N GLN A 23 0.13 -3.49 -15.89
CA GLN A 23 -0.42 -2.79 -14.74
C GLN A 23 0.31 -1.49 -14.36
N PRO A 24 1.66 -1.41 -14.32
CA PRO A 24 2.37 -0.18 -14.02
C PRO A 24 2.07 0.92 -15.04
N ALA A 25 2.03 0.59 -16.32
CA ALA A 25 1.73 1.52 -17.40
C ALA A 25 0.29 2.05 -17.29
N ALA A 26 -0.68 1.17 -16.97
CA ALA A 26 -2.07 1.57 -16.74
C ALA A 26 -2.19 2.54 -15.56
N ARG A 27 -1.49 2.29 -14.43
CA ARG A 27 -1.47 3.21 -13.27
C ARG A 27 -0.89 4.57 -13.63
N GLN A 28 0.17 4.60 -14.43
CA GLN A 28 0.79 5.84 -14.86
C GLN A 28 -0.13 6.65 -15.78
N ALA A 29 -0.79 5.98 -16.73
CA ALA A 29 -1.75 6.61 -17.65
C ALA A 29 -2.95 7.23 -16.91
N LEU A 30 -3.42 6.59 -15.83
CA LEU A 30 -4.55 7.08 -15.01
C LEU A 30 -4.14 8.04 -13.89
N SER A 31 -2.84 8.34 -13.73
CA SER A 31 -2.34 9.20 -12.67
C SER A 31 -2.91 10.64 -12.65
N PRO A 32 -3.31 11.27 -13.78
CA PRO A 32 -3.90 12.61 -13.78
C PRO A 32 -5.32 12.68 -13.19
N ILE A 33 -6.07 11.57 -13.22
CA ILE A 33 -7.43 11.52 -12.68
C ILE A 33 -7.37 11.77 -11.17
N GLU A 34 -8.22 12.66 -10.65
CA GLU A 34 -8.21 13.20 -9.27
C GLU A 34 -6.99 14.07 -8.91
N ARG A 35 -6.09 14.38 -9.85
CA ARG A 35 -5.02 15.38 -9.66
C ARG A 35 -5.28 16.65 -10.47
N SER A 36 -5.60 16.46 -11.74
CA SER A 36 -5.79 17.56 -12.70
C SER A 36 -7.02 17.38 -13.59
N CYS A 37 -7.63 16.20 -13.62
CA CYS A 37 -8.88 15.96 -14.33
C CYS A 37 -9.81 14.99 -13.57
N GLU A 38 -11.10 15.03 -13.89
CA GLU A 38 -12.10 14.10 -13.35
C GLU A 38 -12.19 12.80 -14.18
N ARG A 39 -11.93 12.89 -15.49
CA ARG A 39 -11.97 11.77 -16.45
C ARG A 39 -10.97 11.95 -17.60
N ILE A 40 -10.67 10.85 -18.28
CA ILE A 40 -9.88 10.80 -19.52
C ILE A 40 -10.75 10.11 -20.57
N ASP A 41 -11.00 10.78 -21.69
CA ASP A 41 -11.77 10.22 -22.81
C ASP A 41 -10.80 9.85 -23.95
N LEU A 42 -10.89 8.60 -24.42
CA LEU A 42 -10.16 8.10 -25.58
C LEU A 42 -11.08 8.18 -26.78
N HIS A 43 -10.65 8.90 -27.81
CA HIS A 43 -11.39 9.04 -29.06
C HIS A 43 -10.69 8.27 -30.18
N LEU A 44 -11.49 7.57 -30.99
CA LEU A 44 -11.05 6.94 -32.23
C LEU A 44 -11.97 7.42 -33.36
N ASP A 45 -11.38 7.94 -34.44
CA ASP A 45 -12.11 8.49 -35.59
C ASP A 45 -13.20 9.51 -35.21
N GLY A 46 -12.91 10.34 -34.19
CA GLY A 46 -13.82 11.37 -33.69
C GLY A 46 -14.88 10.88 -32.71
N ALA A 47 -15.13 9.57 -32.62
CA ALA A 47 -16.06 8.99 -31.65
C ALA A 47 -15.37 8.70 -30.32
N CYS A 48 -16.07 8.95 -29.20
CA CYS A 48 -15.59 8.53 -27.88
C CYS A 48 -15.62 7.00 -27.80
N PHE A 49 -14.44 6.39 -27.78
CA PHE A 49 -14.25 4.94 -27.69
C PHE A 49 -14.36 4.47 -26.23
N MET A 50 -13.76 5.21 -25.28
CA MET A 50 -13.78 4.84 -23.87
C MET A 50 -13.61 6.06 -22.97
N SER A 51 -14.33 6.08 -21.85
CA SER A 51 -14.16 7.09 -20.79
C SER A 51 -13.61 6.44 -19.53
N LEU A 52 -12.47 6.92 -19.06
CA LEU A 52 -11.76 6.46 -17.88
C LEU A 52 -11.98 7.44 -16.72
N ASN A 53 -12.38 6.92 -15.55
CA ASN A 53 -12.77 7.75 -14.41
C ASN A 53 -12.13 7.22 -13.12
N ARG A 54 -12.52 7.83 -11.99
CA ARG A 54 -12.08 7.46 -10.64
C ARG A 54 -12.23 5.95 -10.36
N THR A 55 -13.34 5.35 -10.75
CA THR A 55 -13.62 3.93 -10.51
C THR A 55 -12.60 3.06 -11.25
N HIS A 56 -12.33 3.36 -12.53
CA HIS A 56 -11.33 2.66 -13.32
C HIS A 56 -9.93 2.78 -12.70
N LYS A 57 -9.52 3.99 -12.29
CA LYS A 57 -8.23 4.22 -11.60
C LYS A 57 -8.06 3.36 -10.34
N ARG A 58 -9.11 3.20 -9.54
CA ARG A 58 -9.06 2.37 -8.33
C ARG A 58 -8.85 0.89 -8.64
N THR A 59 -9.51 0.38 -9.68
CA THR A 59 -9.34 -1.02 -10.12
C THR A 59 -7.88 -1.33 -10.46
N PHE A 60 -7.22 -0.45 -11.23
CA PHE A 60 -5.80 -0.61 -11.57
C PHE A 60 -4.84 -0.35 -10.40
N ALA A 61 -5.30 0.29 -9.33
CA ALA A 61 -4.51 0.50 -8.12
C ALA A 61 -4.50 -0.70 -7.17
N HIS A 62 -5.45 -1.63 -7.30
CA HIS A 62 -5.69 -2.72 -6.33
C HIS A 62 -5.40 -4.12 -6.87
N ALA A 63 -5.23 -4.30 -8.19
CA ALA A 63 -4.79 -5.57 -8.72
C ALA A 63 -3.36 -5.90 -8.21
N GLY A 64 -3.20 -7.08 -7.59
CA GLY A 64 -1.94 -7.56 -6.99
C GLY A 64 -1.67 -7.12 -5.54
N ARG A 65 -2.65 -6.54 -4.83
CA ARG A 65 -2.48 -6.14 -3.42
C ARG A 65 -3.47 -6.89 -2.54
N LYS A 66 -2.97 -7.77 -1.67
CA LYS A 66 -3.77 -8.40 -0.62
C LYS A 66 -3.63 -7.56 0.64
N LEU A 67 -4.74 -6.99 1.12
CA LEU A 67 -4.75 -6.40 2.45
C LEU A 67 -4.73 -7.54 3.48
N SER A 68 -3.79 -7.52 4.42
CA SER A 68 -3.80 -8.47 5.52
C SER A 68 -5.13 -8.37 6.29
N GLU A 69 -5.75 -9.52 6.53
CA GLU A 69 -7.04 -9.61 7.22
C GLU A 69 -6.90 -9.17 8.70
N HIS A 70 -5.74 -9.42 9.29
CA HIS A 70 -5.48 -9.24 10.71
C HIS A 70 -4.53 -8.07 10.98
N LEU A 71 -4.66 -7.50 12.18
CA LEU A 71 -3.70 -6.54 12.72
C LEU A 71 -2.50 -7.31 13.24
N GLU A 72 -1.31 -6.98 12.74
CA GLU A 72 -0.05 -7.56 13.21
C GLU A 72 0.78 -6.54 13.96
N THR A 73 1.59 -7.03 14.89
CA THR A 73 2.52 -6.21 15.65
C THR A 73 3.83 -6.06 14.88
N TYR A 74 4.23 -4.82 14.66
CA TYR A 74 5.49 -4.45 14.04
C TYR A 74 6.32 -3.60 14.99
N VAL A 75 7.64 -3.73 14.89
CA VAL A 75 8.60 -2.84 15.54
C VAL A 75 9.39 -2.13 14.46
N GLY A 76 9.52 -0.81 14.55
CA GLY A 76 10.26 -0.06 13.54
C GLY A 76 10.52 1.39 13.90
N VAL A 77 11.38 2.03 13.11
CA VAL A 77 11.77 3.43 13.28
C VAL A 77 11.09 4.29 12.22
N ILE A 78 10.40 5.34 12.66
CA ILE A 78 9.83 6.35 11.76
C ILE A 78 10.95 7.31 11.33
N SER A 79 11.17 7.41 10.02
CA SER A 79 12.20 8.29 9.45
C SER A 79 11.63 9.59 8.86
N GLN A 80 10.33 9.60 8.53
CA GLN A 80 9.60 10.76 8.00
C GLN A 80 8.15 10.66 8.44
N PHE A 81 7.53 11.80 8.75
CA PHE A 81 6.14 11.89 9.18
C PHE A 81 5.51 13.19 8.70
N ASP A 82 4.37 13.08 8.01
CA ASP A 82 3.53 14.20 7.60
C ASP A 82 2.40 14.36 8.62
N MET A 83 2.39 15.49 9.34
CA MET A 83 1.40 15.78 10.38
C MET A 83 0.01 16.12 9.83
N THR A 84 -0.11 16.44 8.54
CA THR A 84 -1.40 16.76 7.92
C THR A 84 -2.10 15.50 7.43
N THR A 85 -1.35 14.55 6.87
CA THR A 85 -1.91 13.36 6.22
C THR A 85 -1.74 12.07 7.02
N GLY A 86 -0.86 12.06 8.04
CA GLY A 86 -0.44 10.85 8.74
C GLY A 86 0.48 9.96 7.90
N ALA A 87 0.86 10.36 6.69
CA ALA A 87 1.76 9.60 5.83
C ALA A 87 3.18 9.58 6.43
N CYS A 88 3.79 8.41 6.47
CA CYS A 88 5.11 8.24 7.07
C CYS A 88 5.97 7.20 6.35
N ARG A 89 7.25 7.17 6.72
CA ARG A 89 8.21 6.16 6.25
C ARG A 89 8.78 5.42 7.44
N VAL A 90 8.62 4.10 7.45
CA VAL A 90 9.07 3.22 8.54
C VAL A 90 10.11 2.24 8.02
N THR A 91 11.18 2.05 8.79
CA THR A 91 12.08 0.90 8.64
C THR A 91 11.75 -0.10 9.73
N LEU A 92 11.36 -1.32 9.36
CA LEU A 92 11.07 -2.39 10.31
C LEU A 92 12.34 -2.96 10.92
N GLU A 93 12.26 -3.44 12.15
CA GLU A 93 13.36 -4.13 12.84
C GLU A 93 13.80 -5.36 12.04
N GLY A 94 15.12 -5.58 11.93
CA GLY A 94 15.71 -6.63 11.09
C GLY A 94 15.70 -6.33 9.59
N GLY A 95 15.06 -5.24 9.15
CA GLY A 95 15.05 -4.78 7.76
C GLY A 95 15.88 -3.52 7.51
N SER A 96 16.24 -3.29 6.26
CA SER A 96 16.87 -2.03 5.80
C SER A 96 15.96 -1.20 4.89
N ALA A 97 14.87 -1.80 4.38
CA ALA A 97 13.95 -1.15 3.46
C ALA A 97 13.08 -0.10 4.18
N ARG A 98 12.86 1.04 3.51
CA ARG A 98 11.92 2.08 3.96
C ARG A 98 10.55 1.85 3.35
N LEU A 99 9.63 1.35 4.17
CA LEU A 99 8.26 1.08 3.76
C LEU A 99 7.40 2.34 3.86
N PRO A 100 6.53 2.60 2.87
CA PRO A 100 5.49 3.60 3.02
C PRO A 100 4.47 3.14 4.06
N ALA A 101 4.05 4.05 4.93
CA ALA A 101 3.02 3.79 5.92
C ALA A 101 2.08 5.00 6.05
N ILE A 102 0.91 4.76 6.62
CA ILE A 102 -0.04 5.82 6.99
C ILE A 102 -0.57 5.53 8.39
N VAL A 103 -0.49 6.52 9.27
CA VAL A 103 -1.09 6.45 10.59
C VAL A 103 -2.56 6.82 10.48
N VAL A 104 -3.42 5.84 10.74
CA VAL A 104 -4.88 6.00 10.81
C VAL A 104 -5.39 6.09 12.25
N ASP A 105 -4.49 5.98 13.22
CA ASP A 105 -4.76 6.17 14.65
C ASP A 105 -5.18 7.62 14.96
N PRO A 106 -6.38 7.87 15.52
CA PRO A 106 -6.83 9.22 15.90
C PRO A 106 -5.87 9.99 16.81
N ALA A 107 -4.97 9.29 17.54
CA ALA A 107 -3.97 9.91 18.39
C ALA A 107 -2.96 10.78 17.62
N PHE A 108 -2.78 10.60 16.30
CA PHE A 108 -1.79 11.39 15.55
C PHE A 108 -2.16 12.88 15.46
N ASN A 109 -3.46 13.22 15.54
CA ASN A 109 -3.95 14.60 15.52
C ASN A 109 -3.78 15.33 16.87
N ARG A 110 -3.29 14.66 17.91
CA ARG A 110 -3.09 15.26 19.23
C ARG A 110 -1.75 16.00 19.30
N PRO A 111 -1.66 17.10 20.06
CA PRO A 111 -0.38 17.70 20.41
C PRO A 111 0.53 16.66 21.08
N LYS A 112 1.85 16.74 20.81
CA LYS A 112 2.82 15.76 21.31
C LYS A 112 2.44 14.31 20.97
N ASN A 113 2.04 14.07 19.72
CA ASN A 113 1.75 12.71 19.31
C ASN A 113 3.04 11.87 19.30
N ARG A 114 2.90 10.62 19.75
CA ARG A 114 4.00 9.68 19.92
C ARG A 114 4.76 9.40 18.62
N TYR A 115 4.09 9.46 17.47
CA TYR A 115 4.69 9.19 16.16
C TYR A 115 5.76 10.24 15.81
N VAL A 116 5.47 11.52 16.06
CA VAL A 116 6.40 12.63 15.85
C VAL A 116 7.53 12.58 16.88
N GLU A 117 7.23 12.28 18.15
CA GLU A 117 8.26 12.14 19.19
C GLU A 117 9.23 10.99 18.90
N ALA A 118 8.71 9.84 18.47
CA ALA A 118 9.51 8.70 18.04
C ALA A 118 10.38 9.02 16.83
N MET A 119 9.82 9.72 15.83
CA MET A 119 10.58 10.17 14.66
C MET A 119 11.71 11.13 15.05
N ALA A 120 11.40 12.16 15.84
CA ALA A 120 12.36 13.19 16.24
C ALA A 120 13.53 12.60 17.04
N SER A 121 13.23 11.61 17.88
CA SER A 121 14.20 10.93 18.72
C SER A 121 14.86 9.71 18.05
N ARG A 122 14.39 9.31 16.85
CA ARG A 122 14.80 8.10 16.11
C ARG A 122 14.66 6.81 16.93
N HIS A 123 13.73 6.76 17.87
CA HIS A 123 13.45 5.55 18.64
C HIS A 123 12.56 4.59 17.85
N SER A 124 12.82 3.29 18.04
CA SER A 124 11.91 2.26 17.57
C SER A 124 10.58 2.32 18.34
N ILE A 125 9.48 2.16 17.61
CA ILE A 125 8.14 2.04 18.18
C ILE A 125 7.54 0.69 17.84
N CYS A 126 6.80 0.15 18.80
CA CYS A 126 5.93 -1.00 18.62
C CYS A 126 4.53 -0.51 18.23
N PHE A 127 3.96 -1.07 17.17
CA PHE A 127 2.65 -0.66 16.66
C PHE A 127 1.91 -1.82 16.00
N LEU A 128 0.58 -1.72 15.99
CA LEU A 128 -0.31 -2.59 15.24
C LEU A 128 -0.60 -1.98 13.87
N ALA A 129 -0.44 -2.77 12.83
CA ALA A 129 -0.77 -2.36 11.48
C ALA A 129 -1.40 -3.48 10.66
N LYS A 130 -2.22 -3.07 9.70
CA LYS A 130 -2.54 -3.91 8.54
C LYS A 130 -1.53 -3.61 7.43
N ALA A 131 -1.20 -4.61 6.63
CA ALA A 131 -0.28 -4.45 5.51
C ALA A 131 -1.01 -4.66 4.18
N ASP A 132 -0.76 -3.79 3.21
CA ASP A 132 -0.87 -4.18 1.81
C ASP A 132 0.31 -5.13 1.54
N LEU A 133 0.04 -6.37 1.14
CA LEU A 133 1.03 -7.37 0.80
C LEU A 133 1.17 -7.48 -0.73
N ASP A 134 2.37 -7.79 -1.20
CA ASP A 134 2.59 -8.30 -2.55
C ASP A 134 2.24 -9.80 -2.66
N ASP A 135 2.42 -10.36 -3.85
CA ASP A 135 2.12 -11.77 -4.14
C ASP A 135 3.03 -12.75 -3.38
N GLU A 136 4.18 -12.29 -2.89
CA GLU A 136 5.15 -13.05 -2.08
C GLU A 136 4.84 -12.94 -0.57
N GLY A 137 3.87 -12.10 -0.19
CA GLY A 137 3.49 -11.86 1.20
C GLY A 137 4.35 -10.82 1.90
N HIS A 138 5.17 -10.05 1.18
CA HIS A 138 5.95 -8.97 1.76
C HIS A 138 5.13 -7.68 1.87
N PRO A 139 5.30 -6.91 2.97
CA PRO A 139 4.54 -5.69 3.18
C PRO A 139 5.00 -4.58 2.22
N LEU A 140 4.08 -4.15 1.34
CA LEU A 140 4.24 -3.01 0.44
C LEU A 140 3.84 -1.67 1.09
N ARG A 141 2.88 -1.67 2.02
CA ARG A 141 2.42 -0.49 2.75
C ARG A 141 1.79 -0.87 4.07
N LEU A 142 2.03 -0.09 5.13
CA LEU A 142 1.41 -0.30 6.45
C LEU A 142 0.33 0.74 6.76
N TYR A 143 -0.76 0.31 7.38
CA TYR A 143 -1.82 1.14 7.94
C TYR A 143 -1.79 1.00 9.46
N ILE A 144 -1.17 1.97 10.13
CA ILE A 144 -0.89 1.95 11.56
C ILE A 144 -2.10 2.47 12.32
N SER A 145 -2.78 1.62 13.07
CA SER A 145 -4.03 1.96 13.75
C SER A 145 -3.90 2.07 15.26
N ASP A 146 -2.81 1.56 15.85
CA ASP A 146 -2.63 1.60 17.29
C ASP A 146 -1.15 1.40 17.69
N THR A 147 -0.69 2.11 18.71
CA THR A 147 0.61 1.88 19.37
C THR A 147 0.46 1.33 20.79
N SER A 148 -0.74 0.90 21.17
CA SER A 148 -1.06 0.31 22.48
C SER A 148 -0.60 -1.14 22.64
N ALA A 149 0.16 -1.69 21.68
CA ALA A 149 0.99 -2.89 21.85
C ALA A 149 2.15 -2.60 22.84
N GLN A 150 1.72 -2.29 24.05
CA GLN A 150 2.29 -2.39 25.37
C GLN A 150 3.82 -2.31 25.44
N GLU A 151 4.28 -1.30 26.18
CA GLU A 151 5.52 -1.30 26.96
C GLU A 151 5.58 -2.52 27.92
N ARG A 152 5.52 -3.75 27.42
CA ARG A 152 5.83 -4.95 28.20
C ARG A 152 7.34 -5.03 28.35
N ARG A 153 7.82 -4.27 29.34
CA ARG A 153 8.96 -4.58 30.23
C ARG A 153 10.13 -5.31 29.58
N PHE A 154 11.12 -4.55 29.13
CA PHE A 154 12.51 -4.95 29.36
C PHE A 154 12.91 -4.48 30.76
N THR A 155 12.57 -5.28 31.77
CA THR A 155 13.29 -5.26 33.06
C THR A 155 13.95 -6.63 33.16
N VAL A 156 15.20 -6.71 32.71
CA VAL A 156 16.08 -7.81 33.09
C VAL A 156 16.78 -7.33 34.36
N VAL A 157 16.48 -8.03 35.46
CA VAL A 157 17.16 -7.94 36.76
C VAL A 157 18.59 -8.44 36.61
#